data_AF-A0A7V6HDU7-F1
#
_entry.id   AF-A0A7V6HDU7-F1
#
_cell.length_a   1.000
_cell.length_b   1.000
_cell.length_c   1.000
_cell.angle_alpha   90.00
_cell.angle_beta   90.00
_cell.angle_gamma   90.00
#
_symmetry.space_group_name_H-M   'P 1'
#
loop_
_entity.id
_entity.type
_entity.pdbx_description
1 polymer ?
#
loop_
_entity_poly.entity_id
_entity_poly.type
_entity_poly.pdbx_seq_one_letter_code
_entity_poly.pdbx_strand_id
1 'polypeptide(L)' 'METIILLFGVSNVGKTTTGRILADKLGVQFIDLDEEIKKKHKVTMEGFANMFPFAYSRAKEAGDLLT' A
#
# COMPACT_ATOMS: atom_id res chain seq x y z
N MET A 1 10.53 16.50 10.96
CA MET A 1 9.87 15.18 10.94
C MET A 1 8.97 15.15 9.74
N GLU A 2 9.15 14.20 8.85
CA GLU A 2 8.20 13.95 7.78
C GLU A 2 6.97 13.25 8.38
N THR A 3 5.77 13.68 8.01
CA THR A 3 4.52 13.09 8.50
C THR A 3 4.03 12.07 7.48
N ILE A 4 4.02 10.79 7.86
CA ILE A 4 3.44 9.71 7.06
C ILE A 4 1.99 9.50 7.50
N ILE A 5 1.07 9.55 6.53
CA ILE A 5 -0.35 9.26 6.76
C ILE A 5 -0.67 7.90 6.12
N LEU A 6 -1.05 6.92 6.96
CA LEU A 6 -1.46 5.60 6.51
C LEU A 6 -2.98 5.48 6.53
N LEU A 7 -3.58 5.15 5.38
CA LEU A 7 -5.01 4.86 5.27
C LEU A 7 -5.26 3.36 5.26
N PHE A 8 -5.83 2.83 6.35
CA PHE A 8 -6.18 1.42 6.49
C PHE A 8 -7.69 1.18 6.40
N GLY A 9 -8.07 -0.05 6.06
CA GLY A 9 -9.48 -0.47 5.95
C GLY A 9 -9.72 -1.51 4.84
N VAL A 10 -10.93 -2.07 4.80
CA VAL A 10 -11.31 -3.12 3.83
C VAL A 10 -11.25 -2.64 2.37
N SER A 11 -11.16 -3.56 1.41
CA SER A 11 -11.16 -3.22 -0.02
C SER A 11 -12.43 -2.48 -0.43
N ASN A 12 -12.34 -1.63 -1.47
CA ASN A 12 -13.44 -0.85 -2.03
C ASN A 12 -14.16 0.17 -1.10
N VAL A 13 -13.67 0.45 0.12
CA VAL A 13 -14.23 1.50 1.00
C VAL A 13 -13.85 2.94 0.61
N GLY A 14 -13.17 3.13 -0.52
CA GLY A 14 -12.80 4.45 -1.04
C GLY A 14 -11.43 4.98 -0.60
N LYS A 15 -10.57 4.16 0.02
CA LYS A 15 -9.23 4.57 0.53
C LYS A 15 -8.38 5.27 -0.52
N THR A 16 -8.28 4.71 -1.72
CA THR A 16 -7.47 5.25 -2.81
C THR A 16 -7.97 6.62 -3.27
N THR A 17 -9.29 6.79 -3.41
CA THR A 17 -9.90 8.08 -3.78
C THR A 17 -9.68 9.11 -2.68
N THR A 18 -9.98 8.75 -1.43
CA THR A 18 -9.78 9.64 -0.27
C THR A 18 -8.32 10.04 -0.11
N GLY A 19 -7.39 9.10 -0.27
CA GLY A 19 -5.96 9.34 -0.15
C GLY A 19 -5.41 10.27 -1.21
N ARG A 20 -5.83 10.12 -2.48
CA ARG A 20 -5.49 11.08 -3.55
C ARG A 20 -5.97 12.49 -3.23
N ILE A 21 -7.26 12.63 -2.88
CA ILE A 21 -7.84 13.94 -2.54
C ILE A 21 -7.12 14.56 -1.34
N LEU A 22 -6.79 13.76 -0.32
CA LEU A 22 -6.05 14.22 0.85
C LEU A 22 -4.65 14.68 0.49
N ALA A 23 -3.93 13.90 -0.32
CA ALA A 23 -2.58 14.21 -0.76
C ALA A 23 -2.54 15.51 -1.57
N ASP A 24 -3.47 15.67 -2.52
CA ASP A 24 -3.61 16.89 -3.32
C ASP A 24 -3.88 18.12 -2.44
N LYS A 25 -4.73 17.99 -1.41
CA LYS A 25 -5.04 19.08 -0.48
C LYS A 25 -3.87 19.46 0.42
N LEU A 26 -3.02 18.50 0.78
CA LEU A 26 -1.86 18.71 1.65
C LEU A 26 -0.58 19.06 0.87
N GLY A 27 -0.60 18.94 -0.47
CA GLY A 27 0.59 19.12 -1.30
C GLY A 27 1.66 18.04 -1.06
N VAL A 28 1.25 16.82 -0.71
CA VAL A 28 2.14 15.68 -0.45
C VAL A 28 1.98 14.60 -1.51
N GLN A 29 2.93 13.67 -1.58
CA GLN A 29 2.85 12.54 -2.49
C GLN A 29 1.80 11.52 -2.03
N PHE A 30 1.00 11.01 -2.97
CA PHE A 30 0.18 9.83 -2.77
C PHE A 30 0.93 8.57 -3.21
N ILE A 31 0.92 7.52 -2.38
CA ILE A 31 1.51 6.20 -2.67
C ILE A 31 0.44 5.13 -2.45
N ASP A 32 0.26 4.25 -3.43
CA ASP A 32 -0.58 3.06 -3.31
C ASP A 32 0.30 1.85 -3.00
N LEU A 33 0.20 1.34 -1.77
CA LEU A 33 1.07 0.27 -1.27
C LEU A 33 0.93 -1.02 -2.09
N ASP A 34 -0.26 -1.35 -2.59
CA ASP A 34 -0.48 -2.55 -3.40
C ASP A 34 0.23 -2.42 -4.76
N GLU A 35 0.28 -1.22 -5.34
CA GLU A 35 1.07 -0.96 -6.56
C GLU A 35 2.56 -1.08 -6.31
N GLU A 36 3.07 -0.58 -5.19
CA GLU A 36 4.50 -0.68 -4.84
C GLU A 36 4.93 -2.12 -4.58
N ILE A 37 4.08 -2.95 -3.94
CA ILE A 37 4.31 -4.39 -3.79
C ILE A 37 4.41 -5.07 -5.15
N LYS A 38 3.46 -4.81 -6.06
CA LYS A 38 3.49 -5.38 -7.42
C LYS A 38 4.75 -4.99 -8.18
N LYS A 39 5.18 -3.72 -8.08
CA LYS A 39 6.41 -3.23 -8.72
C LYS A 39 7.66 -3.92 -8.15
N LYS A 40 7.78 -4.01 -6.82
CA LYS A 40 8.91 -4.65 -6.12
C LYS A 40 9.09 -6.10 -6.56
N HIS A 41 8.00 -6.87 -6.58
CA HIS A 41 8.05 -8.31 -6.85
C HIS A 41 7.82 -8.69 -8.31
N LYS A 42 7.40 -7.74 -9.17
CA LYS A 42 7.07 -7.96 -10.59
C LYS A 42 5.98 -9.03 -10.80
N VAL A 43 4.94 -8.98 -9.96
CA VAL A 43 3.82 -9.94 -9.96
C VAL A 43 2.48 -9.22 -9.88
N THR A 44 1.39 -9.96 -10.11
CA THR A 44 0.03 -9.52 -9.73
C THR A 44 -0.17 -9.65 -8.22
N MET A 45 -1.24 -9.05 -7.67
CA MET A 45 -1.58 -9.23 -6.24
C MET A 45 -1.91 -10.70 -5.92
N GLU A 46 -2.50 -11.43 -6.85
CA GLU A 46 -2.71 -12.88 -6.71
C GLU A 46 -1.38 -13.64 -6.70
N GLY A 47 -0.46 -13.30 -7.61
CA GLY A 47 0.90 -13.87 -7.62
C GLY A 47 1.66 -13.59 -6.33
N PHE A 48 1.51 -12.39 -5.77
CA PHE A 48 2.07 -12.03 -4.46
C PHE A 48 1.46 -12.87 -3.33
N ALA A 49 0.15 -13.07 -3.32
CA ALA A 49 -0.53 -13.92 -2.34
C ALA A 49 -0.07 -15.39 -2.42
N ASN A 50 0.22 -15.89 -3.62
CA ASN A 50 0.77 -17.22 -3.83
C ASN A 50 2.23 -17.34 -3.38
N MET A 51 3.04 -16.30 -3.61
CA MET A 51 4.45 -16.25 -3.18
C MET A 51 4.58 -16.16 -1.65
N PHE A 52 3.67 -15.42 -1.01
CA PHE A 52 3.62 -15.23 0.43
C PHE A 52 2.26 -15.70 0.97
N PRO A 53 2.05 -17.02 1.18
CA PRO A 53 0.72 -17.58 1.48
C PRO A 53 0.19 -17.19 2.86
N PHE A 54 1.07 -16.88 3.81
CA PHE A 54 0.69 -16.49 5.17
C PHE A 54 0.48 -14.97 5.29
N ALA A 55 -0.58 -14.57 5.99
CA ALA A 55 -0.90 -13.16 6.24
C ALA A 55 0.26 -12.41 6.91
N TYR A 56 0.93 -13.05 7.87
CA TYR A 56 2.11 -12.49 8.53
C TYR A 56 3.24 -12.18 7.55
N SER A 57 3.56 -13.11 6.64
CA SER A 57 4.62 -12.93 5.65
C SER A 57 4.33 -11.76 4.72
N ARG A 58 3.07 -11.62 4.25
CA ARG A 58 2.64 -10.47 3.44
C ARG A 58 2.74 -9.15 4.20
N ALA A 59 2.30 -9.13 5.46
CA ALA A 59 2.35 -7.94 6.30
C ALA A 59 3.79 -7.49 6.56
N LYS A 60 4.72 -8.44 6.73
CA LYS A 60 6.16 -8.14 6.86
C LYS A 60 6.70 -7.47 5.59
N GLU A 61 6.46 -8.06 4.42
CA GLU A 61 6.91 -7.48 3.13
C GLU A 61 6.33 -6.09 2.86
N ALA A 62 5.05 -5.89 3.22
CA ALA A 62 4.41 -4.58 3.11
C ALA A 62 4.99 -3.55 4.10
N GLY A 63 5.36 -3.99 5.31
CA GLY A 63 5.99 -3.14 6.31
C GLY A 63 7.41 -2.71 5.92
N ASP A 64 8.19 -3.61 5.31
CA ASP A 64 9.56 -3.34 4.85
C ASP A 64 9.61 -2.31 3.69
N LEU A 65 8.47 -2.00 3.06
CA LEU A 65 8.34 -0.94 2.05
C LEU A 65 8.12 0.46 2.66
N LEU A 66 7.80 0.54 3.95
CA LEU A 66 7.51 1.79 4.66
C LEU A 66 8.74 2.36 5.40
N THR A 67 9.88 1.67 5.33
CA THR A 67 11.15 2.01 6.00
C THR A 67 12.22 2.40 4.98
#